data_AF-A0A9N8DBM7-F1
#
_entry.id   AF-A0A9N8DBM7-F1
#
_cell.length_a   1.000
_cell.length_b   1.000
_cell.length_c   1.000
_cell.angle_alpha   90.00
_cell.angle_beta   90.00
_cell.angle_gamma   90.00
#
_symmetry.space_group_name_H-M   'P 1'
#
loop_
_entity.id
_entity.type
_entity.pdbx_description
1 polymer ?
#
loop_
_entity_poly.entity_id
_entity_poly.type
_entity_poly.pdbx_seq_one_letter_code
_entity_poly.pdbx_strand_id
1 'polypeptide(L)'
;MTCECRGLILVEETLQTVCWPMNRFYNSSEKDRHELEGPLRLEEKVDGTQVNLFYSTNHHRWMAATRHTFCEQDKLYQDLLLASLGNHVTSLDEIPGLDRDITYCLEVCSMENRVVRKCPKPTTFLLAAFDLKTHHQSIPDDQLDIFTAFERPIVYNNPRGDETDPQAILTTCCQKESLFEGLVLKDCHFRRQKLKSSLYSKIHKLKYRGFRLVTPDLAVPLILSNQHHAILEALQDLRPDEVDEIKARFDKYEELIDGQLLRLGNLWKTRVCRETDRRKQYEICRDSGLVCADILLRKWTQDQLFDAKDKPCDRVLREILSSDPPKWCDYLLKKKNLLDANNPHSRFLSASHGPRYCMPTKPPPEPGVAPHMPSRLADGSWHVECPCGQGPMKLRRLKCDSNRYRLCHCGERIGIHCYRSGLLLWQCDACGADHEAHQRDGQWTDKVFTAGQPLGVAATAATKRWRLHVHEYLDEWKRQSSHDEAYQFLADGLGLSRHDAHVSLFDARVCYRAIQLLSSSSSPSTEDTGNQ
;
A
#
# COMPACT_ATOMS: atom_id res chain seq x y z
N MET A 1 -1.82 26.72 -1.74
CA MET A 1 -3.25 26.41 -1.86
C MET A 1 -3.60 24.92 -1.92
N THR A 2 -2.69 23.98 -2.22
CA THR A 2 -3.01 22.55 -2.13
C THR A 2 -2.83 21.95 -0.72
N CYS A 3 -2.25 22.69 0.22
CA CYS A 3 -1.95 22.21 1.57
C CYS A 3 -3.13 22.36 2.53
N GLU A 4 -3.94 23.39 2.32
CA GLU A 4 -5.09 23.78 3.13
C GLU A 4 -6.32 22.90 2.83
N CYS A 5 -6.41 22.34 1.62
CA CYS A 5 -7.55 21.53 1.16
C CYS A 5 -7.53 20.07 1.66
N ARG A 6 -7.09 19.81 2.89
CA ARG A 6 -7.01 18.46 3.47
C ARG A 6 -8.08 18.23 4.55
N GLY A 7 -9.34 18.13 4.10
CA GLY A 7 -10.50 17.98 4.99
C GLY A 7 -11.18 19.31 5.34
N LEU A 8 -10.93 20.36 4.55
CA LEU A 8 -11.69 21.61 4.57
C LEU A 8 -13.15 21.31 4.23
N ILE A 9 -14.07 21.84 5.02
CA ILE A 9 -15.51 21.72 4.78
C ILE A 9 -16.11 23.10 4.72
N LEU A 10 -16.85 23.32 3.63
CA LEU A 10 -17.57 24.56 3.34
C LEU A 10 -19.06 24.27 3.27
N VAL A 11 -19.88 25.25 3.65
CA VAL A 11 -21.30 25.28 3.27
C VAL A 11 -21.39 25.56 1.77
N GLU A 12 -22.06 24.70 1.01
CA GLU A 12 -22.05 24.77 -0.47
C GLU A 12 -22.61 26.10 -0.99
N GLU A 13 -23.68 26.60 -0.38
CA GLU A 13 -24.39 27.79 -0.84
C GLU A 13 -23.63 29.09 -0.54
N THR A 14 -22.93 29.14 0.60
CA THR A 14 -22.29 30.37 1.09
C THR A 14 -20.77 30.35 0.99
N LEU A 15 -20.19 29.17 0.74
CA LEU A 15 -18.77 28.88 0.85
C LEU A 15 -18.18 29.22 2.23
N GLN A 16 -19.02 29.34 3.26
CA GLN A 16 -18.58 29.57 4.62
C GLN A 16 -17.83 28.35 5.15
N THR A 17 -16.63 28.57 5.69
CA THR A 17 -15.88 27.52 6.39
C THR A 17 -16.62 27.07 7.64
N VAL A 18 -16.86 25.76 7.77
CA VAL A 18 -17.38 25.14 8.99
C VAL A 18 -16.36 24.22 9.66
N CYS A 19 -15.36 23.76 8.91
CA CYS A 19 -14.25 22.97 9.45
C CYS A 19 -12.95 23.37 8.78
N TRP A 20 -11.99 23.88 9.56
CA TRP A 20 -10.64 24.18 9.12
C TRP A 20 -9.62 23.24 9.77
N PRO A 21 -9.18 22.18 9.08
CA PRO A 21 -8.26 21.20 9.67
C PRO A 21 -6.81 21.68 9.65
N MET A 22 -5.91 20.89 10.25
CA MET A 22 -4.47 21.09 10.06
C MET A 22 -4.08 21.08 8.58
N ASN A 23 -3.27 22.07 8.18
CA ASN A 23 -2.61 22.07 6.88
C ASN A 23 -1.81 20.78 6.67
N ARG A 24 -1.73 20.32 5.42
CA ARG A 24 -0.85 19.21 5.06
C ARG A 24 0.60 19.55 5.43
N PHE A 25 1.22 18.66 6.21
CA PHE A 25 2.64 18.72 6.51
C PHE A 25 3.37 17.45 6.03
N TYR A 26 4.68 17.59 5.84
CA TYR A 26 5.53 16.68 5.09
C TYR A 26 6.52 15.95 5.99
N ASN A 27 7.09 14.85 5.49
CA ASN A 27 8.19 14.19 6.18
C ASN A 27 9.42 15.09 6.16
N SER A 28 10.24 15.06 7.21
CA SER A 28 11.49 15.84 7.27
C SER A 28 12.47 15.54 6.13
N SER A 29 12.33 14.37 5.49
CA SER A 29 13.11 13.96 4.31
C SER A 29 12.46 14.30 2.96
N GLU A 30 11.23 14.83 2.93
CA GLU A 30 10.56 15.21 1.70
C GLU A 30 11.05 16.57 1.19
N LYS A 31 11.01 16.77 -0.14
CA LYS A 31 11.47 18.00 -0.80
C LYS A 31 10.54 19.18 -0.51
N ASP A 32 9.24 18.93 -0.43
CA ASP A 32 8.20 19.96 -0.26
C ASP A 32 7.98 20.36 1.21
N ARG A 33 8.91 20.00 2.11
CA ARG A 33 8.76 20.29 3.54
C ARG A 33 8.88 21.79 3.79
N HIS A 34 8.10 22.28 4.75
CA HIS A 34 8.23 23.65 5.24
C HIS A 34 9.52 23.79 6.06
N GLU A 35 10.28 24.85 5.88
CA GLU A 35 11.35 25.17 6.83
C GLU A 35 10.71 25.52 8.18
N LEU A 36 11.25 24.97 9.26
CA LEU A 36 10.79 25.25 10.62
C LEU A 36 11.69 26.32 11.23
N GLU A 37 11.13 27.23 12.03
CA GLU A 37 11.86 28.36 12.61
C GLU A 37 11.78 28.39 14.14
N GLY A 38 12.88 28.78 14.78
CA GLY A 38 12.93 28.94 16.22
C GLY A 38 12.89 27.63 17.00
N PRO A 39 12.59 27.68 18.32
CA PRO A 39 12.51 26.50 19.17
C PRO A 39 11.43 25.54 18.68
N LEU A 40 11.75 24.26 18.64
CA LEU A 40 10.82 23.21 18.22
C LEU A 40 10.15 22.57 19.44
N ARG A 41 8.83 22.45 19.39
CA ARG A 41 8.06 21.52 20.23
C ARG A 41 8.04 20.16 19.54
N LEU A 42 8.43 19.13 20.27
CA LEU A 42 8.48 17.75 19.78
C LEU A 42 7.35 16.95 20.43
N GLU A 43 6.38 16.54 19.64
CA GLU A 43 5.22 15.78 20.10
C GLU A 43 5.29 14.35 19.57
N GLU A 44 4.80 13.39 20.36
CA GLU A 44 4.55 12.03 19.87
C GLU A 44 3.65 12.10 18.65
N LYS A 45 4.08 11.44 17.57
CA LYS A 45 3.19 11.20 16.46
C LYS A 45 2.30 10.00 16.81
N VAL A 46 1.10 10.30 17.27
CA VAL A 46 0.06 9.31 17.56
C VAL A 46 -0.36 8.57 16.28
N ASP A 47 -0.58 7.26 16.40
CA ASP A 47 -0.86 6.32 15.31
C ASP A 47 -2.34 5.91 15.26
N GLY A 48 -3.19 6.73 14.64
CA GLY A 48 -4.63 6.48 14.56
C GLY A 48 -5.27 7.02 13.29
N THR A 49 -6.51 7.48 13.43
CA THR A 49 -7.24 8.17 12.37
C THR A 49 -7.51 9.61 12.78
N GLN A 50 -7.04 10.55 11.96
CA GLN A 50 -7.38 11.96 12.12
C GLN A 50 -8.88 12.18 11.89
N VAL A 51 -9.53 12.76 12.88
CA VAL A 51 -10.94 13.19 12.86
C VAL A 51 -11.00 14.68 13.14
N ASN A 52 -11.73 15.42 12.32
CA ASN A 52 -12.03 16.82 12.57
C ASN A 52 -13.43 16.91 13.18
N LEU A 53 -13.52 17.46 14.39
CA LEU A 53 -14.76 17.73 15.11
C LEU A 53 -15.09 19.22 14.99
N PHE A 54 -16.30 19.51 14.53
CA PHE A 54 -16.75 20.87 14.24
C PHE A 54 -18.26 21.02 14.45
N TYR A 55 -18.73 22.24 14.69
CA TYR A 55 -20.15 22.52 14.83
C TYR A 55 -20.75 22.86 13.47
N SER A 56 -21.76 22.11 13.04
CA SER A 56 -22.50 22.43 11.82
C SER A 56 -23.64 23.39 12.13
N THR A 57 -23.54 24.61 11.61
CA THR A 57 -24.60 25.62 11.73
C THR A 57 -25.88 25.19 11.01
N ASN A 58 -25.78 24.52 9.86
CA ASN A 58 -26.94 24.05 9.09
C ASN A 58 -27.69 22.91 9.78
N HIS A 59 -26.97 22.02 10.47
CA HIS A 59 -27.58 20.89 11.18
C HIS A 59 -27.79 21.14 12.68
N HIS A 60 -27.35 22.29 13.20
CA HIS A 60 -27.41 22.69 14.60
C HIS A 60 -26.83 21.66 15.58
N ARG A 61 -25.79 20.93 15.18
CA ARG A 61 -25.16 19.87 16.00
C ARG A 61 -23.68 19.72 15.71
N TRP A 62 -22.96 19.10 16.64
CA TRP A 62 -21.59 18.67 16.42
C TRP A 62 -21.51 17.54 15.39
N MET A 63 -20.51 17.61 14.52
CA MET A 63 -20.24 16.62 13.50
C MET A 63 -18.75 16.25 13.49
N ALA A 64 -18.47 15.01 13.12
CA ALA A 64 -17.13 14.49 12.96
C ALA A 64 -16.90 14.10 11.50
N ALA A 65 -15.77 14.48 10.94
CA ALA A 65 -15.39 14.09 9.58
C ALA A 65 -13.94 13.60 9.54
N THR A 66 -13.66 12.63 8.67
CA THR A 66 -12.27 12.31 8.31
C THR A 66 -11.91 13.01 7.01
N ARG A 67 -10.66 12.85 6.55
CA ARG A 67 -10.25 13.31 5.22
C ARG A 67 -11.11 12.75 4.08
N HIS A 68 -11.65 11.55 4.22
CA HIS A 68 -12.25 10.79 3.12
C HIS A 68 -13.74 10.49 3.32
N THR A 69 -14.28 10.83 4.49
CA THR A 69 -15.69 10.57 4.84
C THR A 69 -16.30 11.80 5.47
N PHE A 70 -17.46 12.18 4.94
CA PHE A 70 -18.25 13.28 5.47
C PHE A 70 -19.35 12.72 6.38
N CYS A 71 -19.25 13.05 7.66
CA CYS A 71 -20.24 12.91 8.72
C CYS A 71 -21.08 11.63 8.70
N GLU A 72 -22.17 11.61 7.93
CA GLU A 72 -23.23 10.60 8.02
C GLU A 72 -22.95 9.31 7.24
N GLN A 73 -22.03 9.34 6.28
CA GLN A 73 -21.76 8.20 5.42
C GLN A 73 -20.96 7.09 6.12
N ASP A 74 -20.34 7.38 7.27
CA ASP A 74 -19.50 6.42 7.98
C ASP A 74 -19.65 6.59 9.51
N LYS A 75 -20.81 6.14 10.03
CA LYS A 75 -21.12 6.08 11.47
C LYS A 75 -19.96 5.53 12.31
N LEU A 76 -19.17 4.64 11.71
CA LEU A 76 -18.00 4.03 12.32
C LEU A 76 -17.07 5.04 13.03
N TYR A 77 -16.72 6.16 12.42
CA TYR A 77 -15.72 7.07 13.03
C TYR A 77 -16.30 7.94 14.14
N GLN A 78 -17.57 8.32 14.04
CA GLN A 78 -18.27 8.98 15.13
C GLN A 78 -18.47 8.03 16.31
N ASP A 79 -18.88 6.79 16.03
CA ASP A 79 -19.05 5.75 17.04
C ASP A 79 -17.72 5.42 17.72
N LEU A 80 -16.61 5.36 16.95
CA LEU A 80 -15.26 5.17 17.51
C LEU A 80 -14.81 6.36 18.37
N LEU A 81 -15.11 7.59 17.95
CA LEU A 81 -14.84 8.79 18.75
C LEU A 81 -15.61 8.72 20.07
N LEU A 82 -16.93 8.49 20.04
CA LEU A 82 -17.75 8.36 21.25
C LEU A 82 -17.27 7.21 22.15
N ALA A 83 -16.96 6.05 21.58
CA ALA A 83 -16.43 4.90 22.31
C ALA A 83 -15.11 5.22 23.02
N SER A 84 -14.25 6.06 22.42
CA SER A 84 -12.98 6.48 23.03
C SER A 84 -13.13 7.48 24.17
N LEU A 85 -14.26 8.21 24.23
CA LEU A 85 -14.59 9.12 25.33
C LEU A 85 -15.23 8.38 26.51
N GLY A 86 -15.65 7.12 26.30
CA GLY A 86 -16.24 6.26 27.31
C GLY A 86 -17.76 6.41 27.43
N ASN A 87 -18.37 5.55 28.24
CA ASN A 87 -19.83 5.33 28.27
C ASN A 87 -20.68 6.52 28.77
N HIS A 88 -20.07 7.61 29.20
CA HIS A 88 -20.77 8.78 29.74
C HIS A 88 -21.07 9.84 28.67
N VAL A 89 -20.51 9.72 27.47
CA VAL A 89 -20.79 10.61 26.33
C VAL A 89 -21.53 9.79 25.27
N THR A 90 -22.83 10.04 25.13
CA THR A 90 -23.70 9.31 24.17
C THR A 90 -23.90 10.07 22.86
N SER A 91 -23.61 11.36 22.85
CA SER A 91 -23.66 12.22 21.68
C SER A 91 -22.50 13.21 21.65
N LEU A 92 -22.10 13.68 20.47
CA LEU A 92 -21.03 14.68 20.34
C LEU A 92 -21.40 16.02 21.01
N ASP A 93 -22.69 16.31 21.13
CA ASP A 93 -23.22 17.51 21.79
C ASP A 93 -23.06 17.49 23.32
N GLU A 94 -22.75 16.34 23.91
CA GLU A 94 -22.50 16.19 25.36
C GLU A 94 -21.05 16.45 25.76
N ILE A 95 -20.14 16.65 24.80
CA ILE A 95 -18.71 16.87 25.09
C ILE A 95 -18.55 18.25 25.76
N PRO A 96 -18.04 18.32 27.00
CA PRO A 96 -17.96 19.58 27.73
C PRO A 96 -16.88 20.51 27.16
N GLY A 97 -17.16 21.81 27.21
CA GLY A 97 -16.18 22.86 26.90
C GLY A 97 -15.91 23.11 25.42
N LEU A 98 -16.63 22.47 24.49
CA LEU A 98 -16.49 22.75 23.07
C LEU A 98 -17.05 24.14 22.70
N ASP A 99 -16.30 24.87 21.87
CA ASP A 99 -16.70 26.15 21.29
C ASP A 99 -17.08 25.97 19.82
N ARG A 100 -18.28 26.42 19.44
CA ARG A 100 -18.85 26.25 18.10
C ARG A 100 -18.07 26.95 17.01
N ASP A 101 -17.21 27.91 17.36
CA ASP A 101 -16.36 28.63 16.43
C ASP A 101 -14.96 28.02 16.30
N ILE A 102 -14.73 26.83 16.88
CA ILE A 102 -13.45 26.12 16.83
C ILE A 102 -13.61 24.80 16.05
N THR A 103 -12.64 24.53 15.17
CA THR A 103 -12.40 23.18 14.64
C THR A 103 -11.38 22.45 15.49
N TYR A 104 -11.74 21.28 16.02
CA TYR A 104 -10.85 20.43 16.80
C TYR A 104 -10.29 19.31 15.92
N CYS A 105 -8.97 19.26 15.78
CA CYS A 105 -8.27 18.20 15.06
C CYS A 105 -7.84 17.12 16.06
N LEU A 106 -8.47 15.96 15.97
CA LEU A 106 -8.31 14.84 16.87
C LEU A 106 -7.61 13.68 16.17
N GLU A 107 -6.90 12.85 16.93
CA GLU A 107 -6.48 11.50 16.51
C GLU A 107 -7.24 10.48 17.34
N VAL A 108 -8.11 9.70 16.71
CA VAL A 108 -8.82 8.60 17.37
C VAL A 108 -8.00 7.33 17.18
N CYS A 109 -7.66 6.65 18.28
CA CYS A 109 -6.87 5.43 18.29
C CYS A 109 -7.67 4.31 18.97
N SER A 110 -7.71 3.14 18.34
CA SER A 110 -8.43 1.96 18.84
C SER A 110 -7.88 0.69 18.17
N MET A 111 -8.36 -0.48 18.60
CA MET A 111 -8.03 -1.73 17.91
C MET A 111 -8.75 -1.84 16.56
N GLU A 112 -9.93 -1.25 16.45
CA GLU A 112 -10.81 -1.27 15.27
C GLU A 112 -10.25 -0.42 14.11
N ASN A 113 -9.55 0.66 14.43
CA ASN A 113 -8.90 1.53 13.44
C ASN A 113 -7.36 1.48 13.49
N ARG A 114 -6.80 0.43 14.09
CA ARG A 114 -5.35 0.22 14.23
C ARG A 114 -4.62 0.47 12.91
N VAL A 115 -3.63 1.36 12.93
CA VAL A 115 -2.77 1.63 11.77
C VAL A 115 -1.55 0.70 11.77
N VAL A 116 -0.62 0.80 12.72
CA VAL A 116 0.48 -0.20 12.90
C VAL A 116 0.59 -0.61 14.37
N ARG A 117 0.67 0.37 15.26
CA ARG A 117 0.78 0.22 16.71
C ARG A 117 -0.54 -0.28 17.31
N LYS A 118 -0.46 -1.16 18.31
CA LYS A 118 -1.65 -1.58 19.06
C LYS A 118 -2.10 -0.45 19.97
N CYS A 119 -3.39 -0.12 19.91
CA CYS A 119 -4.02 0.78 20.87
C CYS A 119 -5.09 0.00 21.64
N PRO A 120 -4.74 -0.71 22.73
CA PRO A 120 -5.65 -1.63 23.40
C PRO A 120 -6.82 -0.91 24.08
N LYS A 121 -6.64 0.34 24.47
CA LYS A 121 -7.69 1.21 25.00
C LYS A 121 -8.05 2.25 23.94
N PRO A 122 -9.30 2.30 23.46
CA PRO A 122 -9.77 3.40 22.63
C PRO A 122 -9.46 4.74 23.30
N THR A 123 -8.73 5.60 22.60
CA THR A 123 -8.23 6.88 23.13
C THR A 123 -8.33 7.95 22.05
N THR A 124 -8.76 9.15 22.42
CA THR A 124 -8.76 10.32 21.53
C THR A 124 -7.77 11.35 22.01
N PHE A 125 -6.89 11.76 21.10
CA PHE A 125 -5.89 12.79 21.34
C PHE A 125 -6.27 14.09 20.63
N LEU A 126 -6.32 15.20 21.35
CA LEU A 126 -6.38 16.52 20.75
C LEU A 126 -5.00 16.84 20.16
N LEU A 127 -4.91 17.09 18.85
CA LEU A 127 -3.65 17.41 18.17
C LEU A 127 -3.50 18.92 17.97
N ALA A 128 -4.58 19.58 17.55
CA ALA A 128 -4.61 21.00 17.26
C ALA A 128 -6.06 21.50 17.32
N ALA A 129 -6.24 22.81 17.43
CA ALA A 129 -7.52 23.44 17.21
C ALA A 129 -7.34 24.77 16.45
N PHE A 130 -8.36 25.15 15.68
CA PHE A 130 -8.33 26.32 14.82
C PHE A 130 -9.57 27.16 15.07
N ASP A 131 -9.37 28.44 15.34
CA ASP A 131 -10.46 29.40 15.55
C ASP A 131 -10.92 29.97 14.19
N LEU A 132 -12.18 29.71 13.85
CA LEU A 132 -12.79 30.13 12.59
C LEU A 132 -12.96 31.66 12.51
N LYS A 133 -12.97 32.39 13.64
CA LYS A 133 -13.12 33.86 13.67
C LYS A 133 -11.82 34.60 13.38
N THR A 134 -10.68 34.08 13.83
CA THR A 134 -9.36 34.75 13.74
C THR A 134 -8.59 34.39 12.47
N HIS A 135 -9.29 34.24 11.34
CA HIS A 135 -8.71 33.76 10.07
C HIS A 135 -8.06 32.37 10.18
N HIS A 136 -8.65 31.46 10.97
CA HIS A 136 -8.19 30.09 11.11
C HIS A 136 -6.80 29.96 11.73
N GLN A 137 -6.46 30.85 12.68
CA GLN A 137 -5.22 30.72 13.45
C GLN A 137 -5.28 29.48 14.34
N SER A 138 -4.14 28.78 14.43
CA SER A 138 -4.00 27.67 15.37
C SER A 138 -4.04 28.22 16.79
N ILE A 139 -4.83 27.57 17.65
CA ILE A 139 -4.85 27.88 19.08
C ILE A 139 -3.50 27.48 19.70
N PRO A 140 -2.90 28.33 20.57
CA PRO A 140 -1.67 28.02 21.31
C PRO A 140 -1.75 26.74 22.16
N ASP A 141 -0.65 25.99 22.26
CA ASP A 141 -0.65 24.68 22.96
C ASP A 141 -0.93 24.81 24.46
N ASP A 142 -0.50 25.88 25.12
CA ASP A 142 -0.79 26.15 26.53
C ASP A 142 -2.29 26.30 26.81
N GLN A 143 -3.05 26.83 25.85
CA GLN A 143 -4.51 26.89 25.92
C GLN A 143 -5.14 25.51 25.66
N LEU A 144 -4.59 24.74 24.72
CA LEU A 144 -5.06 23.38 24.43
C LEU A 144 -4.78 22.41 25.58
N ASP A 145 -3.68 22.58 26.30
CA ASP A 145 -3.27 21.71 27.40
C ASP A 145 -4.19 21.88 28.64
N ILE A 146 -4.99 22.95 28.70
CA ILE A 146 -6.05 23.15 29.72
C ILE A 146 -7.33 22.38 29.35
N PHE A 147 -7.52 22.01 28.08
CA PHE A 147 -8.71 21.33 27.60
C PHE A 147 -8.66 19.83 27.95
N THR A 148 -9.50 19.39 28.88
CA THR A 148 -9.42 18.05 29.48
C THR A 148 -10.34 17.00 28.87
N ALA A 149 -11.18 17.35 27.89
CA ALA A 149 -12.11 16.36 27.30
C ALA A 149 -11.39 15.35 26.39
N PHE A 150 -10.15 15.61 26.00
CA PHE A 150 -9.31 14.73 25.19
C PHE A 150 -7.91 14.60 25.81
N GLU A 151 -7.24 13.49 25.53
CA GLU A 151 -5.84 13.31 25.89
C GLU A 151 -4.94 14.20 25.03
N ARG A 152 -3.71 14.46 25.49
CA ARG A 152 -2.69 15.19 24.72
C ARG A 152 -1.54 14.26 24.33
N PRO A 153 -0.96 14.38 23.13
CA PRO A 153 0.24 13.64 22.77
C PRO A 153 1.37 13.90 23.75
N ILE A 154 2.23 12.90 23.97
CA ILE A 154 3.42 13.09 24.82
C ILE A 154 4.32 14.17 24.22
N VAL A 155 4.69 15.15 25.03
CA VAL A 155 5.62 16.22 24.64
C VAL A 155 7.00 15.89 25.16
N TYR A 156 7.98 15.85 24.26
CA TYR A 156 9.37 15.62 24.60
C TYR A 156 10.08 16.97 24.78
N ASN A 157 10.07 17.47 26.00
CA ASN A 157 10.84 18.67 26.37
C ASN A 157 12.30 18.28 26.65
N ASN A 158 13.26 19.10 26.20
CA ASN A 158 14.60 19.08 26.77
C ASN A 158 14.62 20.03 27.98
N PRO A 159 14.71 19.52 29.23
CA PRO A 159 14.74 20.36 30.40
C PRO A 159 16.00 21.25 30.49
N ARG A 160 17.00 21.08 29.61
CA ARG A 160 18.29 21.78 29.68
C ARG A 160 18.49 22.93 28.69
N GLY A 161 17.51 23.26 27.86
CA GLY A 161 17.60 24.44 26.96
C GLY A 161 18.60 24.32 25.79
N ASP A 162 19.38 23.24 25.73
CA ASP A 162 20.24 22.95 24.57
C ASP A 162 19.41 22.40 23.40
N GLU A 163 19.88 22.63 22.17
CA GLU A 163 19.28 22.11 20.93
C GLU A 163 18.90 20.63 21.09
N THR A 164 17.61 20.35 21.07
CA THR A 164 17.10 19.00 21.25
C THR A 164 17.23 18.28 19.93
N ASP A 165 18.16 17.32 19.82
CA ASP A 165 18.28 16.49 18.63
C ASP A 165 17.04 15.59 18.48
N PRO A 166 16.11 15.87 17.54
CA PRO A 166 14.90 15.08 17.38
C PRO A 166 15.22 13.63 16.97
N GLN A 167 16.37 13.39 16.34
CA GLN A 167 16.80 12.05 15.92
C GLN A 167 17.25 11.21 17.11
N ALA A 168 17.92 11.82 18.10
CA ALA A 168 18.26 11.16 19.36
C ALA A 168 17.00 10.73 20.12
N ILE A 169 16.01 11.62 20.27
CA ILE A 169 14.73 11.30 20.91
C ILE A 169 14.00 10.18 20.16
N LEU A 170 13.89 10.28 18.83
CA LEU A 170 13.28 9.24 18.03
C LEU A 170 13.96 7.89 18.27
N THR A 171 15.29 7.87 18.31
CA THR A 171 16.08 6.65 18.56
C THR A 171 15.78 6.07 19.95
N THR A 172 15.77 6.90 21.00
CA THR A 172 15.40 6.48 22.36
C THR A 172 13.97 5.94 22.44
N CYS A 173 13.01 6.58 21.75
CA CYS A 173 11.64 6.10 21.71
C CYS A 173 11.54 4.74 20.99
N CYS A 174 12.24 4.58 19.86
CA CYS A 174 12.28 3.31 19.13
C CYS A 174 12.95 2.16 19.91
N GLN A 175 13.87 2.46 20.82
CA GLN A 175 14.47 1.47 21.72
C GLN A 175 13.48 0.97 22.77
N LYS A 176 12.60 1.85 23.26
CA LYS A 176 11.55 1.50 24.23
C LYS A 176 10.36 0.82 23.56
N GLU A 177 9.98 1.30 22.37
CA GLU A 177 8.85 0.82 21.60
C GLU A 177 9.24 0.71 20.12
N SER A 178 9.51 -0.51 19.65
CA SER A 178 10.00 -0.77 18.29
C SER A 178 9.06 -0.29 17.18
N LEU A 179 7.75 -0.24 17.47
CA LEU A 179 6.70 0.22 16.56
C LEU A 179 6.30 1.69 16.77
N PHE A 180 7.11 2.46 17.51
CA PHE A 180 6.91 3.90 17.65
C PHE A 180 6.85 4.57 16.28
N GLU A 181 5.77 5.30 16.00
CA GLU A 181 5.57 5.89 14.67
C GLU A 181 6.60 6.98 14.39
N GLY A 182 6.77 7.90 15.34
CA GLY A 182 7.65 9.03 15.16
C GLY A 182 7.28 10.24 15.99
N LEU A 183 7.80 11.39 15.56
CA LEU A 183 7.58 12.69 16.17
C LEU A 183 6.90 13.65 15.19
N VAL A 184 6.11 14.57 15.72
CA VAL A 184 5.70 15.80 15.05
C VAL A 184 6.56 16.94 15.61
N LEU A 185 7.28 17.62 14.72
CA LEU A 185 8.08 18.79 15.03
C LEU A 185 7.23 20.00 14.71
N LYS A 186 7.01 20.85 15.70
CA LYS A 186 6.17 22.04 15.59
C LYS A 186 6.98 23.27 15.96
N ASP A 187 6.90 24.30 15.13
CA ASP A 187 7.64 25.55 15.34
C ASP A 187 6.77 26.66 15.96
N CYS A 188 7.35 27.83 16.20
CA CYS A 188 6.64 28.98 16.80
C CYS A 188 5.52 29.56 15.91
N HIS A 189 5.48 29.20 14.62
CA HIS A 189 4.44 29.57 13.67
C HIS A 189 3.44 28.44 13.42
N PHE A 190 3.44 27.41 14.26
CA PHE A 190 2.57 26.23 14.15
C PHE A 190 2.76 25.45 12.83
N ARG A 191 3.88 25.66 12.11
CA ARG A 191 4.26 24.80 11.00
C ARG A 191 4.74 23.48 11.57
N ARG A 192 4.46 22.40 10.84
CA ARG A 192 4.69 21.04 11.29
C ARG A 192 5.56 20.28 10.31
N GLN A 193 6.37 19.37 10.82
CA GLN A 193 6.99 18.28 10.05
C GLN A 193 6.83 16.97 10.82
N LYS A 194 6.84 15.84 10.11
CA LYS A 194 6.85 14.51 10.71
C LYS A 194 8.23 13.86 10.55
N LEU A 195 8.78 13.36 11.64
CA LEU A 195 9.98 12.53 11.67
C LEU A 195 9.57 11.11 12.05
N LYS A 196 9.51 10.21 11.08
CA LYS A 196 9.01 8.84 11.29
C LYS A 196 10.13 7.85 11.55
N SER A 197 9.87 6.84 12.37
CA SER A 197 10.78 5.72 12.50
C SER A 197 10.85 4.94 11.19
N SER A 198 12.05 4.44 10.88
CA SER A 198 12.31 3.67 9.66
C SER A 198 11.53 2.36 9.65
N LEU A 199 11.49 1.66 10.80
CA LEU A 199 10.79 0.38 10.94
C LEU A 199 9.27 0.55 10.77
N TYR A 200 8.65 1.51 11.48
CA TYR A 200 7.23 1.81 11.33
C TYR A 200 6.89 2.13 9.86
N SER A 201 7.70 2.97 9.20
CA SER A 201 7.45 3.37 7.82
C SER A 201 7.45 2.19 6.85
N LYS A 202 8.29 1.18 7.10
CA LYS A 202 8.33 -0.06 6.30
C LYS A 202 7.10 -0.94 6.59
N ILE A 203 6.72 -1.12 7.86
CA ILE A 203 5.54 -1.90 8.24
C ILE A 203 4.26 -1.25 7.70
N HIS A 204 4.11 0.07 7.84
CA HIS A 204 3.00 0.82 7.28
C HIS A 204 2.89 0.61 5.77
N LYS A 205 4.00 0.70 5.02
CA LYS A 205 3.99 0.41 3.58
C LYS A 205 3.54 -1.03 3.29
N LEU A 206 4.08 -2.02 4.01
CA LEU A 206 3.72 -3.43 3.87
C LEU A 206 2.24 -3.68 4.17
N LYS A 207 1.69 -3.08 5.24
CA LYS A 207 0.26 -3.21 5.57
C LYS A 207 -0.63 -2.77 4.41
N TYR A 208 -0.36 -1.59 3.84
CA TYR A 208 -1.23 -1.03 2.80
C TYR A 208 -1.00 -1.60 1.42
N ARG A 209 0.16 -2.21 1.14
CA ARG A 209 0.49 -2.73 -0.19
C ARG A 209 0.73 -4.25 -0.25
N GLY A 210 0.66 -4.94 0.90
CA GLY A 210 0.76 -6.39 1.06
C GLY A 210 2.12 -7.00 0.72
N PHE A 211 2.14 -8.33 0.59
CA PHE A 211 3.34 -9.12 0.28
C PHE A 211 4.04 -8.75 -1.04
N ARG A 212 3.33 -8.10 -1.98
CA ARG A 212 3.91 -7.59 -3.25
C ARG A 212 5.06 -6.60 -3.00
N LEU A 213 5.03 -5.89 -1.87
CA LEU A 213 6.11 -4.97 -1.50
C LEU A 213 7.33 -5.62 -0.89
N VAL A 214 7.29 -6.93 -0.59
CA VAL A 214 8.48 -7.68 -0.17
C VAL A 214 9.34 -7.93 -1.41
N THR A 215 9.71 -6.84 -2.07
CA THR A 215 10.74 -6.80 -3.11
C THR A 215 12.09 -6.90 -2.42
N PRO A 216 13.12 -7.33 -3.14
CA PRO A 216 14.45 -7.43 -2.54
C PRO A 216 14.96 -6.10 -1.97
N ASP A 217 14.68 -4.99 -2.62
CA ASP A 217 14.98 -3.61 -2.19
C ASP A 217 14.35 -3.24 -0.85
N LEU A 218 13.24 -3.88 -0.45
CA LEU A 218 12.70 -3.79 0.90
C LEU A 218 13.25 -4.89 1.82
N ALA A 219 13.28 -6.13 1.34
CA ALA A 219 13.54 -7.31 2.17
C ALA A 219 15.00 -7.42 2.60
N VAL A 220 15.94 -7.20 1.67
CA VAL A 220 17.39 -7.35 1.91
C VAL A 220 17.86 -6.40 3.03
N PRO A 221 17.54 -5.09 3.05
CA PRO A 221 17.93 -4.22 4.15
C PRO A 221 17.37 -4.68 5.51
N LEU A 222 16.18 -5.27 5.52
CA LEU A 222 15.53 -5.76 6.74
C LEU A 222 16.14 -7.06 7.26
N ILE A 223 16.54 -7.96 6.37
CA ILE A 223 17.25 -9.19 6.73
C ILE A 223 18.64 -8.85 7.26
N LEU A 224 19.38 -7.98 6.55
CA LEU A 224 20.73 -7.58 6.96
C LEU A 224 20.76 -6.82 8.29
N SER A 225 19.71 -6.07 8.62
CA SER A 225 19.56 -5.37 9.90
C SER A 225 18.86 -6.21 10.98
N ASN A 226 18.54 -7.48 10.70
CA ASN A 226 17.78 -8.38 11.58
C ASN A 226 16.43 -7.80 12.06
N GLN A 227 15.80 -6.94 11.25
CA GLN A 227 14.52 -6.29 11.57
C GLN A 227 13.30 -7.05 11.00
N HIS A 228 13.52 -8.00 10.09
CA HIS A 228 12.42 -8.70 9.40
C HIS A 228 11.55 -9.55 10.33
N HIS A 229 12.10 -10.13 11.41
CA HIS A 229 11.30 -10.84 12.41
C HIS A 229 10.30 -9.94 13.14
N ALA A 230 10.72 -8.74 13.57
CA ALA A 230 9.84 -7.76 14.21
C ALA A 230 8.71 -7.30 13.27
N ILE A 231 8.97 -7.27 11.95
CA ILE A 231 7.96 -6.99 10.93
C ILE A 231 6.94 -8.14 10.85
N LEU A 232 7.41 -9.38 10.80
CA LEU A 232 6.53 -10.55 10.76
C LEU A 232 5.63 -10.63 11.99
N GLU A 233 6.19 -10.39 13.17
CA GLU A 233 5.43 -10.32 14.42
C GLU A 233 4.36 -9.22 14.37
N ALA A 234 4.72 -8.00 13.93
CA ALA A 234 3.76 -6.91 13.81
C ALA A 234 2.65 -7.21 12.78
N LEU A 235 2.98 -7.92 11.71
CA LEU A 235 2.06 -8.29 10.64
C LEU A 235 1.14 -9.46 10.98
N GLN A 236 1.52 -10.33 11.92
CA GLN A 236 0.69 -11.46 12.35
C GLN A 236 -0.72 -11.01 12.75
N ASP A 237 -0.83 -9.85 13.41
CA ASP A 237 -2.12 -9.30 13.78
C ASP A 237 -2.76 -8.43 12.69
N LEU A 238 -1.93 -7.74 11.89
CA LEU A 238 -2.42 -6.76 10.91
C LEU A 238 -2.92 -7.42 9.62
N ARG A 239 -2.30 -8.53 9.22
CA ARG A 239 -2.49 -9.27 7.97
C ARG A 239 -2.26 -10.77 8.20
N PRO A 240 -3.02 -11.42 9.10
CA PRO A 240 -2.84 -12.85 9.39
C PRO A 240 -2.98 -13.74 8.15
N ASP A 241 -3.76 -13.30 7.15
CA ASP A 241 -3.99 -13.97 5.88
C ASP A 241 -2.79 -13.90 4.91
N GLU A 242 -1.89 -12.94 5.07
CA GLU A 242 -0.72 -12.76 4.20
C GLU A 242 0.62 -13.06 4.88
N VAL A 243 0.66 -13.18 6.21
CA VAL A 243 1.92 -13.26 6.97
C VAL A 243 2.79 -14.45 6.56
N ASP A 244 2.19 -15.61 6.27
CA ASP A 244 2.92 -16.80 5.83
C ASP A 244 3.61 -16.59 4.48
N GLU A 245 2.94 -15.92 3.54
CA GLU A 245 3.50 -15.58 2.24
C GLU A 245 4.61 -14.53 2.37
N ILE A 246 4.43 -13.55 3.25
CA ILE A 246 5.47 -12.55 3.56
C ILE A 246 6.69 -13.23 4.18
N LYS A 247 6.48 -14.16 5.11
CA LYS A 247 7.55 -14.95 5.74
C LYS A 247 8.29 -15.80 4.71
N ALA A 248 7.58 -16.56 3.88
CA ALA A 248 8.20 -17.37 2.82
C ALA A 248 9.07 -16.54 1.86
N ARG A 249 8.70 -15.27 1.63
CA ARG A 249 9.53 -14.32 0.87
C ARG A 249 10.80 -13.93 1.62
N PHE A 250 10.69 -13.57 2.89
CA PHE A 250 11.86 -13.26 3.71
C PHE A 250 12.81 -14.45 3.81
N ASP A 251 12.31 -15.63 4.18
CA ASP A 251 13.11 -16.85 4.33
C ASP A 251 13.90 -17.16 3.05
N LYS A 252 13.25 -17.02 1.90
CA LYS A 252 13.88 -17.20 0.59
C LYS A 252 14.99 -16.17 0.32
N TYR A 253 14.75 -14.89 0.62
CA TYR A 253 15.78 -13.87 0.43
C TYR A 253 16.94 -14.06 1.41
N GLU A 254 16.66 -14.53 2.62
CA GLU A 254 17.68 -14.86 3.61
C GLU A 254 18.56 -16.02 3.14
N GLU A 255 17.98 -17.12 2.65
CA GLU A 255 18.72 -18.23 2.04
C GLU A 255 19.63 -17.75 0.89
N LEU A 256 19.12 -16.86 0.03
CA LEU A 256 19.89 -16.29 -1.07
C LEU A 256 21.04 -15.41 -0.57
N ILE A 257 20.81 -14.58 0.44
CA ILE A 257 21.84 -13.75 1.07
C ILE A 257 22.90 -14.63 1.70
N ASP A 258 22.52 -15.65 2.48
CA ASP A 258 23.45 -16.56 3.14
C ASP A 258 24.28 -17.36 2.15
N GLY A 259 23.66 -17.84 1.06
CA GLY A 259 24.37 -18.49 -0.03
C GLY A 259 25.41 -17.58 -0.69
N GLN A 260 25.13 -16.27 -0.83
CA GLN A 260 26.13 -15.31 -1.31
C GLN A 260 27.21 -15.03 -0.25
N LEU A 261 26.85 -14.80 1.00
CA LEU A 261 27.79 -14.54 2.10
C LEU A 261 28.78 -15.69 2.28
N LEU A 262 28.32 -16.94 2.19
CA LEU A 262 29.17 -18.12 2.26
C LEU A 262 30.19 -18.16 1.10
N ARG A 263 29.73 -17.87 -0.13
CA ARG A 263 30.61 -17.78 -1.31
C ARG A 263 31.66 -16.69 -1.14
N LEU A 264 31.24 -15.50 -0.67
CA LEU A 264 32.14 -14.38 -0.38
C LEU A 264 33.17 -14.76 0.68
N GLY A 265 32.75 -15.38 1.78
CA GLY A 265 33.63 -15.83 2.86
C GLY A 265 34.66 -16.87 2.39
N ASN A 266 34.25 -17.83 1.56
CA ASN A 266 35.17 -18.82 0.99
C ASN A 266 36.20 -18.17 0.04
N LEU A 267 35.77 -17.22 -0.79
CA LEU A 267 36.68 -16.46 -1.66
C LEU A 267 37.67 -15.62 -0.86
N TRP A 268 37.22 -14.97 0.21
CA TRP A 268 38.06 -14.21 1.13
C TRP A 268 39.15 -15.10 1.76
N LYS A 269 38.76 -16.23 2.34
CA LYS A 269 39.68 -17.18 2.97
C LYS A 269 40.71 -17.76 1.99
N THR A 270 40.28 -18.06 0.76
CA THR A 270 41.15 -18.70 -0.24
C THR A 270 42.09 -17.74 -0.94
N ARG A 271 41.67 -16.48 -1.16
CA ARG A 271 42.43 -15.55 -2.01
C ARG A 271 42.96 -14.29 -1.30
N VAL A 272 42.25 -13.75 -0.30
CA VAL A 272 42.62 -12.50 0.36
C VAL A 272 43.52 -12.75 1.57
N CYS A 273 43.18 -13.73 2.41
CA CYS A 273 43.97 -14.06 3.61
C CYS A 273 45.39 -14.56 3.31
N ARG A 274 45.69 -14.98 2.06
CA ARG A 274 47.00 -15.51 1.65
C ARG A 274 47.87 -14.50 0.90
N GLU A 275 47.29 -13.41 0.40
CA GLU A 275 47.99 -12.41 -0.38
C GLU A 275 48.30 -11.22 0.54
N THR A 276 49.56 -10.82 0.66
CA THR A 276 49.96 -9.67 1.50
C THR A 276 49.96 -8.36 0.71
N ASP A 277 49.94 -8.43 -0.63
CA ASP A 277 49.93 -7.26 -1.51
C ASP A 277 48.52 -6.75 -1.77
N ARG A 278 48.24 -5.53 -1.30
CA ARG A 278 46.96 -4.82 -1.45
C ARG A 278 46.54 -4.66 -2.91
N ARG A 279 47.49 -4.51 -3.85
CA ARG A 279 47.20 -4.34 -5.28
C ARG A 279 46.77 -5.65 -5.93
N LYS A 280 47.37 -6.77 -5.53
CA LYS A 280 46.95 -8.12 -5.97
C LYS A 280 45.64 -8.53 -5.35
N GLN A 281 45.42 -8.26 -4.06
CA GLN A 281 44.12 -8.44 -3.42
C GLN A 281 43.01 -7.67 -4.17
N TYR A 282 43.30 -6.44 -4.59
CA TYR A 282 42.41 -5.61 -5.39
C TYR A 282 42.11 -6.21 -6.79
N GLU A 283 43.13 -6.60 -7.54
CA GLU A 283 42.98 -7.22 -8.87
C GLU A 283 42.18 -8.53 -8.77
N ILE A 284 42.46 -9.35 -7.76
CA ILE A 284 41.72 -10.57 -7.45
C ILE A 284 40.24 -10.26 -7.17
N CYS A 285 39.94 -9.25 -6.35
CA CYS A 285 38.57 -8.89 -6.01
C CYS A 285 37.81 -8.33 -7.21
N ARG A 286 38.46 -7.51 -8.03
CA ARG A 286 37.88 -6.97 -9.26
C ARG A 286 37.52 -8.09 -10.25
N ASP A 287 38.44 -9.00 -10.49
CA ASP A 287 38.31 -10.01 -11.56
C ASP A 287 37.39 -11.18 -11.17
N SER A 288 37.21 -11.46 -9.88
CA SER A 288 36.25 -12.45 -9.38
C SER A 288 34.80 -11.92 -9.29
N GLY A 289 34.58 -10.67 -9.69
CA GLY A 289 33.30 -10.00 -9.52
C GLY A 289 32.94 -9.85 -8.03
N LEU A 290 33.95 -9.59 -7.20
CA LEU A 290 33.88 -9.16 -5.79
C LEU A 290 34.12 -7.64 -5.69
N VAL A 291 33.65 -6.84 -6.65
CA VAL A 291 33.75 -5.36 -6.59
C VAL A 291 33.15 -4.82 -5.27
N CYS A 292 32.24 -5.58 -4.67
CA CYS A 292 31.79 -5.44 -3.30
C CYS A 292 32.90 -5.45 -2.25
N ALA A 293 33.77 -6.45 -2.25
CA ALA A 293 34.92 -6.50 -1.36
C ALA A 293 35.83 -5.30 -1.59
N ASP A 294 35.98 -4.81 -2.83
CA ASP A 294 36.74 -3.58 -3.13
C ASP A 294 36.11 -2.31 -2.54
N ILE A 295 34.79 -2.09 -2.68
CA ILE A 295 34.09 -0.94 -2.05
C ILE A 295 34.24 -0.98 -0.52
N LEU A 296 34.30 -2.17 0.06
CA LEU A 296 34.46 -2.39 1.49
C LEU A 296 35.91 -2.19 1.96
N LEU A 297 36.87 -2.72 1.21
CA LEU A 297 38.31 -2.55 1.42
C LEU A 297 38.77 -1.09 1.23
N ARG A 298 38.01 -0.27 0.48
CA ARG A 298 38.27 1.16 0.31
C ARG A 298 37.72 2.04 1.43
N LYS A 299 36.63 1.61 2.08
CA LYS A 299 36.01 2.38 3.19
C LYS A 299 36.59 2.03 4.55
N TRP A 300 37.17 0.85 4.70
CA TRP A 300 37.75 0.42 5.97
C TRP A 300 39.23 0.80 6.06
N THR A 301 39.63 1.29 7.24
CA THR A 301 41.04 1.50 7.55
C THR A 301 41.76 0.16 7.71
N GLN A 302 43.09 0.18 7.63
CA GLN A 302 43.91 -1.01 7.81
C GLN A 302 43.66 -1.67 9.17
N ASP A 303 43.41 -0.87 10.21
CA ASP A 303 43.09 -1.33 11.56
C ASP A 303 41.73 -2.03 11.62
N GLN A 304 40.70 -1.51 10.93
CA GLN A 304 39.38 -2.15 10.88
C GLN A 304 39.42 -3.52 10.18
N LEU A 305 40.26 -3.65 9.15
CA LEU A 305 40.48 -4.92 8.46
C LEU A 305 41.29 -5.91 9.32
N PHE A 306 42.23 -5.40 10.11
CA PHE A 306 43.02 -6.21 11.03
C PHE A 306 42.16 -6.73 12.20
N ASP A 307 41.35 -5.87 12.81
CA ASP A 307 40.40 -6.22 13.87
C ASP A 307 39.31 -7.19 13.42
N ALA A 308 39.01 -7.22 12.13
CA ALA A 308 38.04 -8.14 11.54
C ALA A 308 38.62 -9.48 11.12
N LYS A 309 39.95 -9.62 11.09
CA LYS A 309 40.62 -10.87 10.70
C LYS A 309 40.25 -12.04 11.62
N ASP A 310 40.00 -11.74 12.90
CA ASP A 310 39.65 -12.73 13.91
C ASP A 310 38.14 -12.85 14.16
N LYS A 311 37.32 -12.02 13.48
CA LYS A 311 35.86 -12.11 13.54
C LYS A 311 35.34 -13.09 12.48
N PRO A 312 34.23 -13.79 12.74
CA PRO A 312 33.53 -14.55 11.72
C PRO A 312 33.23 -13.67 10.49
N CYS A 313 33.69 -14.07 9.30
CA CYS A 313 33.60 -13.24 8.08
C CYS A 313 32.15 -12.85 7.74
N ASP A 314 31.19 -13.71 8.05
CA ASP A 314 29.76 -13.49 7.89
C ASP A 314 29.25 -12.31 8.74
N ARG A 315 29.70 -12.20 10.00
CA ARG A 315 29.35 -11.08 10.88
C ARG A 315 29.88 -9.76 10.36
N VAL A 316 31.17 -9.74 9.98
CA VAL A 316 31.84 -8.56 9.41
C VAL A 316 31.12 -8.12 8.13
N LEU A 317 30.80 -9.05 7.24
CA LEU A 317 30.07 -8.77 6.01
C LEU A 317 28.65 -8.25 6.29
N ARG A 318 27.92 -8.79 7.27
CA ARG A 318 26.57 -8.30 7.62
C ARG A 318 26.60 -6.86 8.17
N GLU A 319 27.52 -6.56 9.10
CA GLU A 319 27.71 -5.20 9.64
C GLU A 319 27.99 -4.20 8.50
N ILE A 320 28.87 -4.60 7.60
CA ILE A 320 29.22 -3.88 6.38
C ILE A 320 28.00 -3.63 5.48
N LEU A 321 27.24 -4.68 5.14
CA LEU A 321 26.12 -4.58 4.22
C LEU A 321 24.99 -3.74 4.82
N SER A 322 24.86 -3.74 6.15
CA SER A 322 23.88 -2.93 6.87
C SER A 322 24.17 -1.42 6.84
N SER A 323 25.42 -1.02 6.56
CA SER A 323 25.85 0.39 6.58
C SER A 323 25.45 1.20 5.33
N ASP A 324 25.20 0.56 4.17
CA ASP A 324 24.75 1.23 2.94
C ASP A 324 23.80 0.34 2.11
N PRO A 325 22.65 -0.12 2.67
CA PRO A 325 21.83 -1.17 2.08
C PRO A 325 21.35 -0.93 0.63
N PRO A 326 20.99 0.30 0.19
CA PRO A 326 20.51 0.54 -1.17
C PRO A 326 21.53 0.17 -2.25
N LYS A 327 22.82 0.48 -2.05
CA LYS A 327 23.87 0.13 -3.01
C LYS A 327 24.08 -1.38 -3.09
N TRP A 328 23.93 -2.06 -1.96
CA TRP A 328 24.07 -3.51 -1.84
C TRP A 328 22.90 -4.26 -2.44
N CYS A 329 21.68 -3.77 -2.26
CA CYS A 329 20.49 -4.29 -2.93
C CYS A 329 20.70 -4.27 -4.44
N ASP A 330 21.02 -3.10 -5.01
CA ASP A 330 21.29 -2.96 -6.43
C ASP A 330 22.35 -3.94 -6.93
N TYR A 331 23.43 -4.16 -6.17
CA TYR A 331 24.50 -5.06 -6.58
C TYR A 331 24.11 -6.54 -6.50
N LEU A 332 23.60 -6.98 -5.34
CA LEU A 332 23.12 -8.34 -5.14
C LEU A 332 22.08 -8.67 -6.20
N LEU A 333 21.24 -7.69 -6.55
CA LEU A 333 20.22 -7.81 -7.57
C LEU A 333 20.74 -7.79 -9.00
N LYS A 334 21.72 -6.95 -9.36
CA LYS A 334 22.20 -6.78 -10.75
C LYS A 334 22.98 -7.97 -11.31
N LYS A 335 23.49 -8.91 -10.50
CA LYS A 335 23.97 -10.19 -11.08
C LYS A 335 22.78 -11.00 -11.59
N LYS A 336 22.84 -11.39 -12.87
CA LYS A 336 21.81 -12.07 -13.69
C LYS A 336 20.89 -13.10 -12.98
N ASN A 337 21.36 -13.75 -11.91
CA ASN A 337 20.60 -14.74 -11.15
C ASN A 337 19.68 -14.17 -10.06
N LEU A 338 19.71 -12.87 -9.77
CA LEU A 338 18.73 -12.20 -8.91
C LEU A 338 17.90 -11.15 -9.67
N LEU A 339 18.30 -10.77 -10.88
CA LEU A 339 17.47 -9.94 -11.77
C LEU A 339 16.17 -10.64 -12.22
N ASP A 340 16.16 -11.98 -12.34
CA ASP A 340 14.89 -12.71 -12.45
C ASP A 340 14.01 -12.45 -11.22
N ALA A 341 14.60 -12.28 -10.03
CA ALA A 341 13.89 -11.95 -8.78
C ALA A 341 13.44 -10.47 -8.69
N ASN A 342 13.86 -9.59 -9.62
CA ASN A 342 13.27 -8.26 -9.80
C ASN A 342 11.99 -8.27 -10.63
N ASN A 343 11.65 -9.41 -11.25
CA ASN A 343 10.25 -9.68 -11.51
C ASN A 343 9.65 -10.21 -10.20
N PRO A 344 8.93 -9.40 -9.40
CA PRO A 344 8.33 -9.84 -8.13
C PRO A 344 7.38 -11.03 -8.30
N HIS A 345 7.06 -11.38 -9.55
CA HIS A 345 6.30 -12.54 -9.95
C HIS A 345 7.19 -13.79 -10.14
N SER A 346 8.31 -13.72 -10.86
CA SER A 346 8.91 -14.89 -11.59
C SER A 346 9.21 -16.14 -10.75
N ARG A 347 9.63 -16.01 -9.49
CA ARG A 347 10.05 -17.17 -8.67
C ARG A 347 9.00 -17.65 -7.66
N PHE A 348 7.85 -16.98 -7.60
CA PHE A 348 6.62 -17.49 -6.97
C PHE A 348 5.61 -17.92 -8.03
N LEU A 349 5.98 -17.82 -9.31
CA LEU A 349 5.29 -18.51 -10.39
C LEU A 349 5.77 -19.95 -10.43
N SER A 350 4.93 -20.81 -10.98
CA SER A 350 5.30 -22.20 -11.17
C SER A 350 6.50 -22.31 -12.11
N ALA A 351 7.50 -23.13 -11.76
CA ALA A 351 8.65 -23.36 -12.64
C ALA A 351 8.22 -23.98 -13.98
N SER A 352 7.08 -24.66 -14.02
CA SER A 352 6.50 -25.25 -15.23
C SER A 352 5.69 -24.24 -16.07
N HIS A 353 5.51 -23.00 -15.60
CA HIS A 353 4.62 -22.03 -16.22
C HIS A 353 5.28 -20.66 -16.43
N GLY A 354 5.27 -20.19 -17.69
CA GLY A 354 5.63 -18.82 -18.02
C GLY A 354 4.61 -17.79 -17.52
N PRO A 355 4.83 -16.48 -17.77
CA PRO A 355 3.92 -15.41 -17.35
C PRO A 355 2.59 -15.37 -18.15
N ARG A 356 2.52 -16.14 -19.25
CA ARG A 356 1.33 -16.29 -20.09
C ARG A 356 0.43 -17.39 -19.55
N TYR A 357 -0.85 -17.41 -19.92
CA TYR A 357 -1.72 -18.56 -19.67
C TYR A 357 -1.32 -19.75 -20.57
N CYS A 358 -1.48 -21.00 -20.12
CA CYS A 358 -1.25 -22.17 -20.97
C CYS A 358 -2.45 -22.43 -21.89
N MET A 359 -2.29 -23.22 -22.94
CA MET A 359 -3.43 -23.58 -23.79
C MET A 359 -4.37 -24.59 -23.09
N PRO A 360 -5.68 -24.31 -23.03
CA PRO A 360 -6.63 -25.22 -22.41
C PRO A 360 -6.91 -26.41 -23.33
N THR A 361 -6.77 -27.62 -22.80
CA THR A 361 -7.03 -28.87 -23.54
C THR A 361 -8.45 -29.41 -23.36
N LYS A 362 -9.16 -28.94 -22.34
CA LYS A 362 -10.53 -29.35 -22.01
C LYS A 362 -11.40 -28.15 -21.69
N PRO A 363 -12.71 -28.20 -22.00
CA PRO A 363 -13.64 -27.16 -21.59
C PRO A 363 -13.79 -27.15 -20.06
N PRO A 364 -14.08 -25.98 -19.46
CA PRO A 364 -14.35 -25.89 -18.03
C PRO A 364 -15.67 -26.57 -17.66
N PRO A 365 -15.77 -27.17 -16.45
CA PRO A 365 -16.94 -27.95 -16.05
C PRO A 365 -18.20 -27.08 -15.87
N GLU A 366 -18.05 -25.88 -15.30
CA GLU A 366 -19.14 -24.98 -14.93
C GLU A 366 -19.01 -23.60 -15.58
N PRO A 367 -20.13 -22.90 -15.85
CA PRO A 367 -20.11 -21.55 -16.44
C PRO A 367 -19.51 -20.50 -15.49
N GLY A 368 -19.84 -20.60 -14.19
CA GLY A 368 -19.26 -19.79 -13.12
C GLY A 368 -19.53 -18.28 -13.24
N VAL A 369 -20.73 -17.89 -13.69
CA VAL A 369 -21.24 -16.51 -13.70
C VAL A 369 -22.49 -16.40 -12.84
N ALA A 370 -22.81 -15.20 -12.38
CA ALA A 370 -24.07 -14.93 -11.68
C ALA A 370 -25.26 -15.22 -12.61
N PRO A 371 -26.39 -15.68 -12.07
CA PRO A 371 -27.53 -16.08 -12.90
C PRO A 371 -28.22 -14.89 -13.56
N HIS A 372 -28.09 -13.69 -12.99
CA HIS A 372 -28.67 -12.46 -13.53
C HIS A 372 -27.62 -11.39 -13.80
N MET A 373 -27.88 -10.58 -14.84
CA MET A 373 -27.14 -9.36 -15.08
C MET A 373 -27.40 -8.35 -13.95
N PRO A 374 -26.40 -7.55 -13.57
CA PRO A 374 -26.63 -6.48 -12.61
C PRO A 374 -27.72 -5.52 -13.08
N SER A 375 -28.56 -5.08 -12.14
CA SER A 375 -29.68 -4.18 -12.42
C SER A 375 -29.59 -2.93 -11.55
N ARG A 376 -30.05 -1.81 -12.10
CA ARG A 376 -30.11 -0.53 -11.37
C ARG A 376 -31.42 -0.46 -10.58
N LEU A 377 -31.32 -0.13 -9.30
CA LEU A 377 -32.45 0.03 -8.38
C LEU A 377 -33.06 1.43 -8.51
N ALA A 378 -34.26 1.61 -7.94
CA ALA A 378 -35.02 2.86 -8.02
C ALA A 378 -34.30 4.06 -7.37
N ASP A 379 -33.46 3.80 -6.37
CA ASP A 379 -32.61 4.81 -5.71
C ASP A 379 -31.32 5.14 -6.49
N GLY A 380 -31.14 4.55 -7.67
CA GLY A 380 -29.97 4.72 -8.52
C GLY A 380 -28.79 3.83 -8.18
N SER A 381 -28.84 3.06 -7.08
CA SER A 381 -27.84 2.06 -6.72
C SER A 381 -27.92 0.81 -7.61
N TRP A 382 -27.01 -0.15 -7.41
CA TRP A 382 -26.93 -1.36 -8.23
C TRP A 382 -27.16 -2.61 -7.39
N HIS A 383 -27.96 -3.53 -7.93
CA HIS A 383 -28.08 -4.89 -7.42
C HIS A 383 -27.14 -5.80 -8.22
N VAL A 384 -26.16 -6.39 -7.53
CA VAL A 384 -25.15 -7.28 -8.12
C VAL A 384 -25.21 -8.62 -7.40
N GLU A 385 -25.60 -9.68 -8.09
CA GLU A 385 -25.63 -11.02 -7.51
C GLU A 385 -24.26 -11.69 -7.54
N CYS A 386 -23.93 -12.46 -6.50
CA CYS A 386 -22.72 -13.28 -6.51
C CYS A 386 -23.00 -14.62 -7.22
N PRO A 387 -22.08 -15.13 -8.06
CA PRO A 387 -22.18 -16.48 -8.65
C PRO A 387 -22.30 -17.63 -7.63
N CYS A 388 -21.97 -17.42 -6.35
CA CYS A 388 -22.16 -18.45 -5.33
C CYS A 388 -23.61 -18.58 -4.81
N GLY A 389 -24.51 -17.65 -5.17
CA GLY A 389 -25.91 -17.66 -4.75
C GLY A 389 -26.16 -17.28 -3.28
N GLN A 390 -25.13 -16.98 -2.49
CA GLN A 390 -25.24 -16.67 -1.05
C GLN A 390 -25.65 -15.21 -0.73
N GLY A 391 -26.24 -14.51 -1.71
CA GLY A 391 -26.72 -13.13 -1.58
C GLY A 391 -26.01 -12.11 -2.49
N PRO A 392 -26.43 -10.83 -2.42
CA PRO A 392 -25.87 -9.76 -3.23
C PRO A 392 -24.45 -9.39 -2.79
N MET A 393 -23.64 -8.98 -3.76
CA MET A 393 -22.35 -8.38 -3.53
C MET A 393 -22.53 -6.95 -2.98
N LYS A 394 -21.56 -6.47 -2.19
CA LYS A 394 -21.53 -5.12 -1.65
C LYS A 394 -20.48 -4.28 -2.37
N LEU A 395 -20.84 -3.08 -2.81
CA LEU A 395 -19.88 -2.13 -3.34
C LEU A 395 -19.01 -1.60 -2.20
N ARG A 396 -17.69 -1.74 -2.33
CA ARG A 396 -16.71 -1.31 -1.34
C ARG A 396 -15.60 -0.52 -2.00
N ARG A 397 -15.15 0.54 -1.34
CA ARG A 397 -13.90 1.21 -1.69
C ARG A 397 -12.77 0.54 -0.93
N LEU A 398 -11.78 0.01 -1.66
CA LEU A 398 -10.62 -0.62 -1.05
C LEU A 398 -9.83 0.38 -0.20
N LYS A 399 -9.57 0.03 1.07
CA LYS A 399 -8.73 0.84 1.96
C LYS A 399 -7.23 0.55 1.78
N CYS A 400 -6.88 -0.66 1.36
CA CYS A 400 -5.51 -1.10 1.04
C CYS A 400 -5.45 -1.75 -0.35
N ASP A 401 -4.24 -1.91 -0.89
CA ASP A 401 -4.08 -2.74 -2.07
C ASP A 401 -4.47 -4.18 -1.73
N SER A 402 -5.32 -4.80 -2.57
CA SER A 402 -5.63 -6.22 -2.50
C SER A 402 -4.83 -6.93 -3.59
N ASN A 403 -3.88 -7.77 -3.17
CA ASN A 403 -3.06 -8.56 -4.07
C ASN A 403 -3.64 -9.97 -4.17
N ARG A 404 -3.86 -10.45 -5.39
CA ARG A 404 -4.28 -11.82 -5.64
C ARG A 404 -3.36 -12.45 -6.67
N TYR A 405 -3.07 -13.74 -6.49
CA TYR A 405 -2.37 -14.47 -7.53
C TYR A 405 -3.22 -14.55 -8.80
N ARG A 406 -2.60 -14.21 -9.94
CA ARG A 406 -3.12 -14.62 -11.23
C ARG A 406 -2.82 -16.09 -11.38
N LEU A 407 -3.89 -16.88 -11.44
CA LEU A 407 -3.81 -18.31 -11.65
C LEU A 407 -4.17 -18.61 -13.10
N CYS A 408 -3.44 -19.54 -13.70
CA CYS A 408 -3.84 -20.16 -14.95
C CYS A 408 -5.10 -21.02 -14.73
N HIS A 409 -5.78 -21.41 -15.81
CA HIS A 409 -6.89 -22.35 -15.73
C HIS A 409 -6.46 -23.74 -15.22
N CYS A 410 -5.18 -24.12 -15.39
CA CYS A 410 -4.61 -25.32 -14.78
C CYS A 410 -4.31 -25.18 -13.27
N GLY A 411 -4.50 -24.00 -12.69
CA GLY A 411 -4.26 -23.71 -11.27
C GLY A 411 -2.88 -23.14 -10.95
N GLU A 412 -1.94 -23.17 -11.89
CA GLU A 412 -0.58 -22.66 -11.68
C GLU A 412 -0.55 -21.14 -11.53
N ARG A 413 0.36 -20.63 -10.70
CA ARG A 413 0.58 -19.19 -10.51
C ARG A 413 1.35 -18.63 -11.71
N ILE A 414 0.79 -17.63 -12.38
CA ILE A 414 1.38 -16.98 -13.57
C ILE A 414 1.63 -15.48 -13.38
N GLY A 415 1.13 -14.90 -12.30
CA GLY A 415 1.33 -13.48 -11.98
C GLY A 415 0.70 -13.07 -10.68
N ILE A 416 0.69 -11.77 -10.42
CA ILE A 416 -0.09 -11.15 -9.33
C ILE A 416 -0.93 -10.05 -9.96
N HIS A 417 -2.23 -10.06 -9.65
CA HIS A 417 -3.14 -8.97 -9.92
C HIS A 417 -3.28 -8.13 -8.66
N CYS A 418 -3.23 -6.81 -8.79
CA CYS A 418 -3.24 -5.89 -7.66
C CYS A 418 -4.36 -4.88 -7.87
N TYR A 419 -5.41 -5.00 -7.06
CA TYR A 419 -6.42 -3.98 -6.93
C TYR A 419 -5.86 -2.89 -6.01
N ARG A 420 -5.70 -1.67 -6.54
CA ARG A 420 -5.14 -0.56 -5.77
C ARG A 420 -6.11 -0.04 -4.72
N SER A 421 -5.56 0.46 -3.61
CA SER A 421 -6.30 1.25 -2.64
C SER A 421 -7.04 2.40 -3.34
N GLY A 422 -8.28 2.66 -2.90
CA GLY A 422 -9.19 3.63 -3.46
C GLY A 422 -10.09 3.09 -4.56
N LEU A 423 -9.86 1.89 -5.10
CA LEU A 423 -10.74 1.30 -6.11
C LEU A 423 -12.07 0.86 -5.52
N LEU A 424 -13.15 1.10 -6.28
CA LEU A 424 -14.48 0.55 -6.06
C LEU A 424 -14.54 -0.88 -6.60
N LEU A 425 -14.92 -1.83 -5.75
CA LEU A 425 -15.13 -3.24 -6.07
C LEU A 425 -16.41 -3.75 -5.42
N TRP A 426 -17.17 -4.53 -6.15
CA TRP A 426 -18.22 -5.37 -5.59
C TRP A 426 -17.57 -6.57 -4.92
N GLN A 427 -17.86 -6.84 -3.65
CA GLN A 427 -17.32 -7.98 -2.91
C GLN A 427 -18.44 -8.82 -2.30
N CYS A 428 -18.32 -10.14 -2.41
CA CYS A 428 -19.21 -11.07 -1.74
C CYS A 428 -18.66 -11.44 -0.37
N ASP A 429 -19.43 -11.21 0.69
CA ASP A 429 -19.03 -11.52 2.07
C ASP A 429 -18.95 -13.04 2.32
N ALA A 430 -19.71 -13.84 1.58
CA ALA A 430 -19.78 -15.29 1.79
C ALA A 430 -18.61 -16.07 1.16
N CYS A 431 -18.22 -15.73 -0.07
CA CYS A 431 -17.17 -16.49 -0.80
C CYS A 431 -15.95 -15.65 -1.17
N GLY A 432 -15.92 -14.36 -0.80
CA GLY A 432 -14.79 -13.45 -1.08
C GLY A 432 -14.57 -13.16 -2.57
N ALA A 433 -15.55 -13.44 -3.43
CA ALA A 433 -15.49 -13.08 -4.83
C ALA A 433 -15.53 -11.56 -4.98
N ASP A 434 -14.70 -11.03 -5.86
CA ASP A 434 -14.71 -9.61 -6.23
C ASP A 434 -15.38 -9.44 -7.60
N HIS A 435 -15.84 -8.25 -7.93
CA HIS A 435 -16.25 -7.85 -9.29
C HIS A 435 -15.96 -6.36 -9.48
N GLU A 436 -15.39 -6.00 -10.63
CA GLU A 436 -14.92 -4.64 -10.87
C GLU A 436 -16.07 -3.69 -11.17
N ALA A 437 -15.90 -2.42 -10.80
CA ALA A 437 -16.85 -1.36 -11.02
C ALA A 437 -16.22 -0.18 -11.76
N HIS A 438 -17.04 0.65 -12.40
CA HIS A 438 -16.64 1.96 -12.87
C HIS A 438 -16.20 2.82 -11.67
N GLN A 439 -15.04 3.46 -11.80
CA GLN A 439 -14.38 4.17 -10.69
C GLN A 439 -14.85 5.61 -10.52
N ARG A 440 -15.42 6.18 -11.59
CA ARG A 440 -15.90 7.55 -11.71
C ARG A 440 -17.09 7.56 -12.65
N ASP A 441 -17.90 8.60 -12.56
CA ASP A 441 -18.92 8.88 -13.56
C ASP A 441 -18.28 9.16 -14.92
N GLY A 442 -19.00 8.84 -15.99
CA GLY A 442 -18.53 9.13 -17.33
C GLY A 442 -19.52 8.71 -18.41
N GLN A 443 -19.08 8.89 -19.64
CA GLN A 443 -19.85 8.50 -20.82
C GLN A 443 -18.93 7.78 -21.80
N TRP A 444 -19.40 6.67 -22.35
CA TRP A 444 -18.75 5.97 -23.44
C TRP A 444 -19.77 5.79 -24.54
N THR A 445 -19.47 6.33 -25.73
CA THR A 445 -20.43 6.48 -26.83
C THR A 445 -21.73 7.14 -26.34
N ASP A 446 -22.85 6.41 -26.40
CA ASP A 446 -24.19 6.89 -26.04
C ASP A 446 -24.62 6.42 -24.64
N LYS A 447 -23.71 5.79 -23.88
CA LYS A 447 -24.00 5.25 -22.55
C LYS A 447 -23.33 6.07 -21.46
N VAL A 448 -24.15 6.66 -20.60
CA VAL A 448 -23.70 7.23 -19.33
C VAL A 448 -23.53 6.11 -18.33
N PHE A 449 -22.40 6.10 -17.63
CA PHE A 449 -22.12 5.20 -16.52
C PHE A 449 -21.82 5.98 -15.25
N THR A 450 -22.19 5.41 -14.11
CA THR A 450 -21.98 6.02 -12.80
C THR A 450 -20.86 5.30 -12.05
N ALA A 451 -20.16 6.02 -11.17
CA ALA A 451 -19.25 5.41 -10.21
C ALA A 451 -19.98 4.30 -9.44
N GLY A 452 -19.34 3.13 -9.33
CA GLY A 452 -19.94 1.95 -8.72
C GLY A 452 -20.72 1.04 -9.67
N GLN A 453 -21.01 1.45 -10.91
CA GLN A 453 -21.64 0.57 -11.90
C GLN A 453 -20.75 -0.66 -12.18
N PRO A 454 -21.27 -1.89 -12.14
CA PRO A 454 -20.49 -3.10 -12.41
C PRO A 454 -20.06 -3.20 -13.89
N LEU A 455 -18.86 -3.75 -14.14
CA LEU A 455 -18.26 -3.87 -15.48
C LEU A 455 -18.78 -5.06 -16.32
N GLY A 456 -19.80 -5.79 -15.87
CA GLY A 456 -20.39 -6.93 -16.57
C GLY A 456 -21.15 -7.84 -15.62
N VAL A 457 -21.26 -9.13 -15.94
CA VAL A 457 -21.81 -10.12 -15.01
C VAL A 457 -20.73 -10.56 -14.01
N ALA A 458 -21.08 -10.63 -12.74
CA ALA A 458 -20.20 -11.16 -11.70
C ALA A 458 -19.83 -12.61 -12.01
N ALA A 459 -18.59 -13.00 -11.71
CA ALA A 459 -18.04 -14.29 -12.10
C ALA A 459 -17.15 -14.87 -11.02
N THR A 460 -17.10 -16.20 -10.96
CA THR A 460 -16.26 -16.95 -10.03
C THR A 460 -14.78 -16.63 -10.30
N ALA A 461 -13.92 -16.88 -9.30
CA ALA A 461 -12.49 -16.74 -9.49
C ALA A 461 -11.94 -17.61 -10.63
N ALA A 462 -12.55 -18.76 -10.92
CA ALA A 462 -12.19 -19.62 -12.05
C ALA A 462 -12.56 -18.95 -13.39
N THR A 463 -13.81 -18.54 -13.57
CA THR A 463 -14.29 -17.89 -14.80
C THR A 463 -13.55 -16.58 -15.09
N LYS A 464 -13.18 -15.82 -14.05
CA LYS A 464 -12.31 -14.64 -14.23
C LYS A 464 -10.95 -14.96 -14.85
N ARG A 465 -10.33 -16.10 -14.50
CA ARG A 465 -9.04 -16.51 -15.10
C ARG A 465 -9.21 -16.76 -16.60
N TRP A 466 -10.32 -17.39 -16.97
CA TRP A 466 -10.67 -17.61 -18.38
C TRP A 466 -10.90 -16.30 -19.13
N ARG A 467 -11.62 -15.33 -18.56
CA ARG A 467 -11.79 -13.99 -19.15
C ARG A 467 -10.47 -13.27 -19.35
N LEU A 468 -9.58 -13.31 -18.35
CA LEU A 468 -8.25 -12.70 -18.45
C LEU A 468 -7.38 -13.39 -19.52
N HIS A 469 -7.55 -14.68 -19.73
CA HIS A 469 -6.87 -15.41 -20.81
C HIS A 469 -7.40 -15.00 -22.20
N VAL A 470 -8.71 -14.81 -22.34
CA VAL A 470 -9.29 -14.23 -23.57
C VAL A 470 -8.70 -12.84 -23.82
N HIS A 471 -8.59 -11.99 -22.79
CA HIS A 471 -7.97 -10.67 -22.92
C HIS A 471 -6.51 -10.73 -23.36
N GLU A 472 -5.71 -11.69 -22.88
CA GLU A 472 -4.31 -11.85 -23.33
C GLU A 472 -4.21 -12.04 -24.85
N TYR A 473 -5.04 -12.91 -25.43
CA TYR A 473 -5.10 -13.11 -26.88
C TYR A 473 -5.74 -11.92 -27.62
N LEU A 474 -6.83 -11.38 -27.09
CA LEU A 474 -7.55 -10.28 -27.71
C LEU A 474 -6.68 -9.00 -27.77
N ASP A 475 -5.85 -8.76 -26.76
CA ASP A 475 -4.91 -7.64 -26.74
C ASP A 475 -3.80 -7.80 -27.78
N GLU A 476 -3.36 -9.03 -28.08
CA GLU A 476 -2.45 -9.28 -29.21
C GLU A 476 -3.13 -8.96 -30.55
N TRP A 477 -4.41 -9.34 -30.71
CA TRP A 477 -5.22 -9.05 -31.90
C TRP A 477 -5.48 -7.54 -32.10
N LYS A 478 -5.77 -6.82 -31.00
CA LYS A 478 -5.98 -5.37 -30.98
C LYS A 478 -4.73 -4.55 -31.32
N ARG A 479 -3.53 -5.15 -31.34
CA ARG A 479 -2.34 -4.46 -31.87
C ARG A 479 -2.39 -4.32 -33.39
N GLN A 480 -3.26 -5.08 -34.06
CA GLN A 480 -3.35 -5.17 -35.51
C GLN A 480 -4.73 -4.76 -36.06
N SER A 481 -5.70 -4.53 -35.18
CA SER A 481 -7.09 -4.20 -35.52
C SER A 481 -7.65 -3.16 -34.56
N SER A 482 -8.72 -2.50 -34.96
CA SER A 482 -9.47 -1.63 -34.06
C SER A 482 -10.15 -2.44 -32.95
N HIS A 483 -10.45 -1.75 -31.84
CA HIS A 483 -11.22 -2.35 -30.75
C HIS A 483 -12.55 -2.95 -31.23
N ASP A 484 -13.22 -2.27 -32.16
CA ASP A 484 -14.52 -2.66 -32.69
C ASP A 484 -14.44 -3.88 -33.62
N GLU A 485 -13.44 -3.94 -34.49
CA GLU A 485 -13.19 -5.10 -35.35
C GLU A 485 -12.87 -6.35 -34.53
N ALA A 486 -12.05 -6.21 -33.48
CA ALA A 486 -11.70 -7.34 -32.61
C ALA A 486 -12.94 -7.95 -31.92
N TYR A 487 -13.89 -7.11 -31.48
CA TYR A 487 -15.14 -7.58 -30.88
C TYR A 487 -16.15 -8.08 -31.92
N GLN A 488 -16.18 -7.51 -33.13
CA GLN A 488 -16.99 -8.04 -34.22
C GLN A 488 -16.50 -9.43 -34.63
N PHE A 489 -15.19 -9.62 -34.75
CA PHE A 489 -14.56 -10.92 -35.02
C PHE A 489 -14.96 -11.98 -33.98
N LEU A 490 -14.90 -11.63 -32.68
CA LEU A 490 -15.39 -12.51 -31.61
C LEU A 490 -16.89 -12.80 -31.73
N ALA A 491 -17.71 -11.80 -32.06
CA ALA A 491 -19.15 -11.97 -32.22
C ALA A 491 -19.47 -12.98 -33.32
N ASP A 492 -18.89 -12.79 -34.51
CA ASP A 492 -19.11 -13.63 -35.68
C ASP A 492 -18.62 -15.06 -35.43
N GLY A 493 -17.40 -15.22 -34.90
CA GLY A 493 -16.81 -16.54 -34.66
C GLY A 493 -17.46 -17.32 -33.51
N LEU A 494 -18.16 -16.65 -32.58
CA LEU A 494 -18.88 -17.30 -31.49
C LEU A 494 -20.39 -17.43 -31.74
N GLY A 495 -20.91 -16.84 -32.83
CA GLY A 495 -22.34 -16.78 -33.12
C GLY A 495 -23.11 -15.95 -32.09
N LEU A 496 -22.53 -14.84 -31.64
CA LEU A 496 -23.09 -13.93 -30.64
C LEU A 496 -23.48 -12.59 -31.29
N SER A 497 -24.38 -11.85 -30.63
CA SER A 497 -24.54 -10.44 -30.98
C SER A 497 -23.28 -9.67 -30.61
N ARG A 498 -23.02 -8.54 -31.27
CA ARG A 498 -21.90 -7.66 -30.92
C ARG A 498 -21.96 -7.19 -29.46
N HIS A 499 -23.16 -7.02 -28.90
CA HIS A 499 -23.34 -6.68 -27.50
C HIS A 499 -22.89 -7.81 -26.56
N ASP A 500 -23.29 -9.04 -26.87
CA ASP A 500 -23.00 -10.23 -26.06
C ASP A 500 -21.56 -10.72 -26.21
N ALA A 501 -20.85 -10.27 -27.25
CA ALA A 501 -19.44 -10.56 -27.49
C ALA A 501 -18.47 -9.89 -26.49
N HIS A 502 -18.97 -9.04 -25.59
CA HIS A 502 -18.11 -8.40 -24.59
C HIS A 502 -17.58 -9.42 -23.57
N VAL A 503 -16.26 -9.49 -23.36
CA VAL A 503 -15.61 -10.53 -22.54
C VAL A 503 -16.12 -10.54 -21.09
N SER A 504 -16.58 -9.40 -20.57
CA SER A 504 -17.16 -9.32 -19.22
C SER A 504 -18.54 -9.99 -19.08
N LEU A 505 -19.15 -10.43 -20.18
CA LEU A 505 -20.40 -11.19 -20.22
C LEU A 505 -20.15 -12.70 -20.35
N PHE A 506 -18.95 -13.12 -20.76
CA PHE A 506 -18.66 -14.51 -21.05
C PHE A 506 -18.66 -15.38 -19.79
N ASP A 507 -19.30 -16.53 -19.86
CA ASP A 507 -19.04 -17.63 -18.95
C ASP A 507 -17.73 -18.36 -19.31
N ALA A 508 -17.32 -19.33 -18.49
CA ALA A 508 -16.06 -20.04 -18.72
C ALA A 508 -16.06 -20.85 -20.03
N ARG A 509 -17.21 -21.39 -20.47
CA ARG A 509 -17.32 -22.18 -21.71
C ARG A 509 -17.24 -21.30 -22.95
N VAL A 510 -17.86 -20.12 -22.91
CA VAL A 510 -17.71 -19.11 -23.97
C VAL A 510 -16.25 -18.65 -24.04
N CYS A 511 -15.60 -18.40 -22.90
CA CYS A 511 -14.18 -18.05 -22.87
C CYS A 511 -13.30 -19.14 -23.49
N TYR A 512 -13.56 -20.42 -23.20
CA TYR A 512 -12.83 -21.54 -23.80
C TYR A 512 -12.94 -21.52 -25.33
N ARG A 513 -14.15 -21.37 -25.88
CA ARG A 513 -14.36 -21.26 -27.33
C ARG A 513 -13.67 -20.03 -27.92
N ALA A 514 -13.73 -18.89 -27.23
CA ALA A 514 -13.06 -17.65 -27.66
C ALA A 514 -11.54 -17.82 -27.72
N ILE A 515 -10.92 -18.51 -26.75
CA ILE A 515 -9.48 -18.81 -26.76
C ILE A 515 -9.13 -19.71 -27.96
N GLN A 516 -9.91 -20.76 -28.22
CA GLN A 516 -9.66 -21.63 -29.39
C GLN A 516 -9.71 -20.83 -30.69
N LEU A 517 -10.76 -20.01 -30.87
CA LEU A 517 -10.94 -19.13 -32.03
C LEU A 517 -9.78 -18.15 -32.21
N LEU A 518 -9.39 -17.44 -31.15
CA LEU A 518 -8.31 -16.46 -31.20
C LEU A 518 -6.94 -17.13 -31.42
N SER A 519 -6.73 -18.34 -30.91
CA SER A 519 -5.46 -19.06 -31.04
C SER A 519 -5.26 -19.72 -32.41
N SER A 520 -6.34 -20.14 -33.08
CA SER A 520 -6.30 -20.75 -34.42
C SER A 520 -6.19 -19.71 -35.53
N SER A 521 -6.68 -18.51 -35.27
CA SER A 521 -6.58 -17.37 -36.17
C SER A 521 -5.15 -16.85 -36.10
N SER A 522 -4.32 -17.30 -37.04
CA SER A 522 -3.00 -16.68 -37.25
C SER A 522 -3.23 -15.18 -37.32
N SER A 523 -2.56 -14.40 -36.47
CA SER A 523 -2.58 -12.94 -36.53
C SER A 523 -2.53 -12.53 -38.00
N PRO A 524 -3.53 -11.79 -38.54
CA PRO A 524 -3.62 -11.51 -39.97
C PRO A 524 -2.23 -11.07 -40.42
N SER A 525 -1.57 -11.94 -41.19
CA SER A 525 -0.26 -11.61 -41.70
C SER A 525 -0.45 -10.28 -42.39
N THR A 526 0.40 -9.31 -42.07
CA THR A 526 0.56 -8.11 -42.89
C THR A 526 1.03 -8.59 -44.26
N GLU A 527 0.12 -9.18 -45.03
CA GLU A 527 0.28 -9.42 -46.44
C GLU A 527 0.32 -8.02 -47.02
N ASP A 528 1.56 -7.58 -47.18
CA ASP A 528 2.08 -6.66 -48.16
C ASP A 528 0.94 -6.01 -48.96
N THR A 529 0.43 -4.89 -48.44
CA THR A 529 -0.23 -3.91 -49.29
C THR A 529 0.85 -3.34 -50.20
N GLY A 530 1.26 -4.16 -51.17
CA GLY A 530 2.07 -3.75 -52.29
C GLY A 530 1.32 -2.61 -52.95
N ASN A 531 1.96 -1.44 -52.97
CA ASN A 531 1.57 -0.31 -53.80
C ASN A 531 1.11 -0.82 -55.18
N GLN A 532 -0.18 -0.68 -55.46
CA GLN A 532 -0.70 -0.57 -56.82
C GLN A 532 -1.24 0.83 -57.00
#